data_AF-A0A158K794-F1
#
_entry.id   AF-A0A158K794-F1
#
_cell.length_a   1.000
_cell.length_b   1.000
_cell.length_c   1.000
_cell.angle_alpha   90.00
_cell.angle_beta   90.00
_cell.angle_gamma   90.00
#
_symmetry.space_group_name_H-M   'P 1'
#
loop_
_entity.id
_entity.type
_entity.pdbx_description
1 polymer ?
#
loop_
_entity_poly.entity_id
_entity_poly.type
_entity_poly.pdbx_seq_one_letter_code
_entity_poly.pdbx_strand_id
1 'polypeptide(L)'
;MATLPEREVVTAIGPVTVQVPKVRDRSGSGVKFNSNIVLPYIRKSPRVSAALPWLYLRGVSTGDMSEALSVLLGEEAKGLSPNVVSRLKAQWAEEHALWNQRDLSNSRWVYWWADGIHTGLRSDDSDGQCLLVIIGVKPDGTKERAAIGDGFRESKDAWCELLLD
;
A
#
# COMPACT_ATOMS: atom_id res chain seq x y z
N MET A 1 12.34 -5.10 -38.68
CA MET A 1 11.85 -5.85 -37.50
C MET A 1 10.76 -5.01 -36.88
N ALA A 2 9.55 -5.55 -36.68
CA ALA A 2 8.47 -4.74 -36.10
C ALA A 2 8.73 -4.54 -34.59
N THR A 3 8.44 -3.35 -34.07
CA THR A 3 8.59 -3.03 -32.65
C THR A 3 7.25 -2.53 -32.11
N LEU A 4 7.04 -2.66 -30.80
CA LEU A 4 6.01 -1.90 -30.12
C LEU A 4 6.41 -0.42 -30.09
N PRO A 5 5.45 0.51 -29.96
CA PRO A 5 5.77 1.92 -29.79
C PRO A 5 6.79 2.11 -28.67
N GLU A 6 7.79 2.94 -28.97
CA GLU A 6 8.80 3.32 -28.00
C GLU A 6 8.15 3.97 -26.78
N ARG A 7 8.73 3.72 -25.61
CA ARG A 7 8.26 4.29 -24.37
C ARG A 7 9.35 4.43 -23.34
N GLU A 8 9.18 5.42 -22.48
CA GLU A 8 10.01 5.56 -21.30
C GLU A 8 9.50 4.69 -20.15
N VAL A 9 10.47 4.11 -19.44
CA VAL A 9 10.30 3.43 -18.16
C VAL A 9 11.15 4.15 -17.12
N VAL A 10 10.52 4.69 -16.09
CA VAL A 10 11.23 5.35 -14.98
C VAL A 10 11.93 4.29 -14.13
N THR A 11 13.24 4.38 -14.04
CA THR A 11 14.10 3.50 -13.23
C THR A 11 14.77 4.30 -12.11
N ALA A 12 15.55 3.63 -11.26
CA ALA A 12 16.28 4.29 -10.17
C ALA A 12 17.35 5.27 -10.66
N ILE A 13 17.78 5.18 -11.92
CA ILE A 13 18.76 6.09 -12.53
C ILE A 13 18.11 7.16 -13.42
N GLY A 14 16.77 7.26 -13.41
CA GLY A 14 15.99 8.14 -14.29
C GLY A 14 15.21 7.39 -15.38
N PRO A 15 14.58 8.13 -16.31
CA PRO A 15 13.87 7.55 -17.45
C PRO A 15 14.81 6.78 -18.37
N VAL A 16 14.41 5.56 -18.72
CA VAL A 16 15.11 4.74 -19.71
C VAL A 16 14.14 4.47 -20.86
N THR A 17 14.55 4.86 -22.05
CA THR A 17 13.79 4.59 -23.27
C THR A 17 13.89 3.12 -23.64
N VAL A 18 12.73 2.48 -23.76
CA VAL A 18 12.61 1.06 -24.07
C VAL A 18 11.81 0.87 -25.35
N GLN A 19 12.41 0.12 -26.28
CA GLN A 19 11.74 -0.39 -27.46
C GLN A 19 11.66 -1.91 -27.40
N VAL A 20 10.44 -2.44 -27.31
CA VAL A 20 10.22 -3.89 -27.20
C VAL A 20 10.03 -4.49 -28.59
N PRO A 21 10.79 -5.52 -28.99
CA PRO A 21 10.58 -6.22 -30.24
C PRO A 21 9.20 -6.84 -30.32
N LYS A 22 8.53 -6.67 -31.47
CA LYS A 22 7.28 -7.35 -31.77
C LYS A 22 7.60 -8.64 -32.53
N VAL A 23 7.48 -9.77 -31.84
CA VAL A 23 7.67 -11.09 -32.42
C VAL A 23 6.35 -11.56 -33.03
N ARG A 24 6.39 -12.01 -34.29
CA ARG A 24 5.27 -12.66 -34.96
C ARG A 24 5.62 -14.13 -35.16
N ASP A 25 4.78 -15.01 -34.64
CA ASP A 25 4.92 -16.44 -34.88
C ASP A 25 4.74 -16.75 -36.38
N ARG A 26 5.63 -17.58 -36.93
CA ARG A 26 5.61 -18.08 -38.30
C ARG A 26 5.37 -19.59 -38.39
N SER A 27 5.41 -20.34 -37.28
CA SER A 27 5.16 -21.79 -37.29
C SER A 27 3.67 -22.16 -37.31
N GLY A 28 2.76 -21.18 -37.17
CA GLY A 28 1.31 -21.42 -37.18
C GLY A 28 0.74 -21.92 -35.85
N SER A 29 1.58 -22.10 -34.83
CA SER A 29 1.23 -22.58 -33.49
C SER A 29 0.60 -21.50 -32.58
N GLY A 30 0.66 -20.22 -32.97
CA GLY A 30 0.05 -19.12 -32.24
C GLY A 30 0.86 -18.64 -31.02
N VAL A 31 2.17 -18.90 -30.98
CA VAL A 31 3.01 -18.54 -29.83
C VAL A 31 3.13 -17.02 -29.70
N LYS A 32 2.80 -16.49 -28.52
CA LYS A 32 2.97 -15.06 -28.18
C LYS A 32 4.22 -14.86 -27.34
N PHE A 33 5.10 -13.97 -27.78
CA PHE A 33 6.21 -13.51 -26.97
C PHE A 33 5.74 -12.39 -26.04
N ASN A 34 5.90 -12.59 -24.73
CA ASN A 34 5.78 -11.54 -23.73
C ASN A 34 7.14 -11.39 -23.04
N SER A 35 7.65 -10.15 -22.97
CA SER A 35 8.89 -9.89 -22.25
C SER A 35 8.65 -10.02 -20.75
N ASN A 36 9.44 -10.84 -20.07
CA ASN A 36 9.46 -10.93 -18.61
C ASN A 36 10.25 -9.79 -17.95
N ILE A 37 11.09 -9.09 -18.73
CA ILE A 37 11.91 -7.96 -18.24
C ILE A 37 11.08 -6.67 -18.26
N VAL A 38 10.38 -6.42 -19.37
CA VAL A 38 9.53 -5.24 -19.55
C VAL A 38 8.14 -5.70 -19.95
N LEU A 39 7.31 -5.95 -18.93
CA LEU A 39 5.93 -6.38 -19.14
C LEU A 39 5.13 -5.34 -19.96
N PRO A 40 4.01 -5.75 -20.59
CA PRO A 40 3.11 -4.81 -21.24
C PRO A 40 2.68 -3.67 -20.29
N TYR A 41 2.51 -2.48 -20.86
CA TYR A 41 2.06 -1.26 -20.16
C TYR A 41 2.86 -0.71 -18.96
N ILE A 42 3.95 -1.35 -18.50
CA ILE A 42 4.72 -0.78 -17.39
C ILE A 42 5.36 0.56 -17.81
N ARG A 43 5.31 1.52 -16.89
CA ARG A 43 5.96 2.83 -17.00
C ARG A 43 7.05 3.05 -15.95
N LYS A 44 7.20 2.12 -15.00
CA LYS A 44 8.06 2.26 -13.82
C LYS A 44 8.66 0.92 -13.46
N SER A 45 9.90 0.94 -12.98
CA SER A 45 10.55 -0.26 -12.42
C SER A 45 9.88 -0.68 -11.09
N PRO A 46 9.89 -1.99 -10.74
CA PRO A 46 9.36 -2.47 -9.46
C PRO A 46 10.00 -1.77 -8.25
N ARG A 47 11.31 -1.48 -8.31
CA ARG A 47 12.04 -0.82 -7.23
C ARG A 47 11.56 0.60 -6.98
N VAL A 48 11.28 1.37 -8.04
CA VAL A 48 10.70 2.72 -7.92
C VAL A 48 9.29 2.66 -7.35
N SER A 49 8.46 1.72 -7.82
CA SER A 49 7.10 1.54 -7.29
C SER A 49 7.10 1.15 -5.81
N ALA A 50 8.06 0.32 -5.37
CA ALA A 50 8.19 -0.13 -3.98
C ALA A 50 8.67 0.96 -3.01
N ALA A 51 9.35 2.01 -3.51
CA ALA A 51 9.79 3.13 -2.66
C ALA A 51 8.62 3.99 -2.18
N LEU A 52 7.53 4.06 -2.94
CA LEU A 52 6.36 4.89 -2.62
C LEU A 52 5.67 4.50 -1.31
N PRO A 53 5.30 3.22 -1.09
CA PRO A 53 4.86 2.75 0.22
C PRO A 53 5.77 3.19 1.36
N TRP A 54 7.08 3.06 1.15
CA TRP A 54 8.05 3.32 2.21
C TRP A 54 8.12 4.80 2.57
N LEU A 55 8.12 5.70 1.58
CA LEU A 55 8.08 7.14 1.81
C LEU A 55 6.79 7.56 2.53
N TYR A 56 5.65 7.01 2.13
CA TYR A 56 4.38 7.28 2.80
C TYR A 56 4.41 6.83 4.27
N LEU A 57 4.87 5.60 4.54
CA LEU A 57 5.01 5.07 5.90
C LEU A 57 6.03 5.82 6.76
N ARG A 58 7.00 6.50 6.14
CA ARG A 58 7.94 7.40 6.82
C ARG A 58 7.37 8.78 7.12
N GLY A 59 6.13 9.06 6.73
CA GLY A 59 5.45 10.32 7.03
C GLY A 59 5.62 11.41 5.97
N VAL A 60 6.09 11.07 4.76
CA VAL A 60 6.06 12.01 3.64
C VAL A 60 4.61 12.22 3.22
N SER A 61 4.13 13.46 3.27
CA SER A 61 2.74 13.78 2.91
C SER A 61 2.48 13.47 1.43
N THR A 62 1.21 13.22 1.08
CA THR A 62 0.83 12.98 -0.33
C THR A 62 1.19 14.17 -1.23
N GLY A 63 1.16 15.40 -0.69
CA GLY A 63 1.51 16.62 -1.42
C GLY A 63 3.02 16.74 -1.65
N ASP A 64 3.81 16.44 -0.63
CA ASP A 64 5.29 16.57 -0.66
C ASP A 64 5.96 15.38 -1.36
N MET A 65 5.19 14.32 -1.64
CA MET A 65 5.73 13.11 -2.25
C MET A 65 6.35 13.36 -3.63
N SER A 66 5.74 14.25 -4.44
CA SER A 66 6.30 14.61 -5.75
C SER A 66 7.66 15.29 -5.62
N GLU A 67 7.84 16.15 -4.61
CA GLU A 67 9.10 16.83 -4.32
C GLU A 67 10.16 15.83 -3.82
N ALA A 68 9.82 15.02 -2.81
CA ALA A 68 10.71 14.01 -2.25
C ALA A 68 11.24 13.04 -3.32
N LEU A 69 10.38 12.66 -4.27
CA LEU A 69 10.75 11.78 -5.37
C LEU A 69 11.55 12.48 -6.45
N SER A 70 11.31 13.76 -6.72
CA SER A 70 12.11 14.54 -7.67
C SER A 70 13.55 14.69 -7.17
N VAL A 71 13.75 14.82 -5.85
CA VAL A 71 15.10 14.82 -5.25
C VAL A 71 15.78 13.45 -5.41
N LEU A 72 15.05 12.35 -5.23
CA LEU A 72 15.62 11.00 -5.28
C LEU A 72 15.85 10.46 -6.70
N LEU A 73 15.01 10.85 -7.66
CA LEU A 73 14.97 10.27 -9.02
C LEU A 73 15.25 11.28 -10.13
N GLY A 74 15.48 12.55 -9.79
CA GLY A 74 15.67 13.66 -10.73
C GLY A 74 14.35 14.29 -11.21
N GLU A 75 14.43 15.49 -11.78
CA GLU A 75 13.28 16.24 -12.32
C GLU A 75 12.55 15.50 -13.47
N GLU A 76 13.23 14.54 -14.10
CA GLU A 76 12.67 13.72 -15.17
C GLU A 76 11.80 12.55 -14.66
N ALA A 77 11.69 12.35 -13.33
CA ALA A 77 10.81 11.35 -12.73
C ALA A 77 9.31 11.72 -12.80
N LYS A 78 8.88 12.26 -13.95
CA LYS A 78 7.49 12.60 -14.26
C LYS A 78 6.69 11.30 -14.39
N GLY A 79 5.92 10.98 -13.36
CA GLY A 79 5.06 9.81 -13.36
C GLY A 79 4.55 9.37 -11.99
N LEU A 80 5.07 9.94 -10.91
CA LEU A 80 4.68 9.63 -9.53
C LEU A 80 3.69 10.68 -9.03
N SER A 81 2.47 10.62 -9.58
CA SER A 81 1.40 11.54 -9.20
C SER A 81 0.73 11.12 -7.88
N PRO A 82 0.07 12.06 -7.18
CA PRO A 82 -0.80 11.78 -6.02
C PRO A 82 -1.78 10.61 -6.25
N ASN A 83 -2.19 10.36 -7.50
CA ASN A 83 -3.06 9.25 -7.86
C ASN A 83 -2.45 7.87 -7.54
N VAL A 84 -1.12 7.73 -7.56
CA VAL A 84 -0.46 6.46 -7.19
C VAL A 84 -0.61 6.19 -5.70
N VAL A 85 -0.43 7.22 -4.87
CA VAL A 85 -0.64 7.14 -3.41
C VAL A 85 -2.10 6.84 -3.09
N SER A 86 -3.03 7.51 -3.79
CA SER A 86 -4.47 7.25 -3.62
C SER A 86 -4.82 5.78 -3.90
N ARG A 87 -4.30 5.21 -4.98
CA ARG A 87 -4.50 3.76 -5.29
C ARG A 87 -3.87 2.86 -4.23
N LEU A 88 -2.70 3.21 -3.73
CA LEU A 88 -2.03 2.44 -2.67
C LEU A 88 -2.86 2.46 -1.37
N LYS A 89 -3.41 3.62 -1.00
CA LYS A 89 -4.32 3.75 0.15
C LYS A 89 -5.57 2.89 -0.03
N ALA A 90 -6.16 2.88 -1.22
CA ALA A 90 -7.33 2.06 -1.51
C ALA A 90 -7.03 0.56 -1.35
N GLN A 91 -5.88 0.10 -1.86
CA GLN A 91 -5.42 -1.27 -1.66
C GLN A 91 -5.23 -1.59 -0.16
N TRP A 92 -4.56 -0.71 0.59
CA TRP A 92 -4.37 -0.93 2.03
C TRP A 92 -5.67 -0.91 2.82
N ALA A 93 -6.66 -0.11 2.41
CA ALA A 93 -7.97 -0.12 3.03
C ALA A 93 -8.67 -1.47 2.83
N GLU A 94 -8.56 -2.06 1.63
CA GLU A 94 -9.07 -3.41 1.35
C GLU A 94 -8.32 -4.48 2.15
N GLU A 95 -6.99 -4.43 2.16
CA GLU A 95 -6.15 -5.34 2.96
C GLU A 95 -6.47 -5.24 4.46
N HIS A 96 -6.71 -4.03 4.96
CA HIS A 96 -7.12 -3.80 6.35
C HIS A 96 -8.51 -4.37 6.63
N ALA A 97 -9.48 -4.18 5.74
CA ALA A 97 -10.82 -4.74 5.89
C ALA A 97 -10.77 -6.28 5.93
N LEU A 98 -10.00 -6.90 5.04
CA LEU A 98 -9.79 -8.35 5.05
C LEU A 98 -9.06 -8.82 6.31
N TRP A 99 -8.05 -8.07 6.77
CA TRP A 99 -7.32 -8.38 8.00
C TRP A 99 -8.23 -8.30 9.22
N ASN A 100 -9.13 -7.32 9.30
CA ASN A 100 -10.11 -7.21 10.41
C ASN A 100 -11.11 -8.37 10.43
N GLN A 101 -11.46 -8.93 9.27
CA GLN A 101 -12.40 -10.06 9.15
C GLN A 101 -11.73 -11.44 9.27
N ARG A 102 -10.44 -11.50 9.61
CA ARG A 102 -9.72 -12.79 9.66
C ARG A 102 -10.22 -13.65 10.81
N ASP A 103 -10.24 -14.96 10.60
CA ASP A 103 -10.67 -15.91 11.63
C ASP A 103 -9.67 -15.97 12.79
N LEU A 104 -10.15 -15.62 13.99
CA LEU A 104 -9.40 -15.70 15.24
C LEU A 104 -9.83 -16.87 16.13
N SER A 105 -10.76 -17.73 15.69
CA SER A 105 -11.32 -18.84 16.49
C SER A 105 -10.25 -19.82 17.02
N ASN A 106 -9.18 -20.03 16.26
CA ASN A 106 -8.06 -20.90 16.64
C ASN A 106 -7.01 -20.18 17.52
N SER A 107 -7.18 -18.89 17.78
CA SER A 107 -6.24 -18.12 18.59
C SER A 107 -6.58 -18.27 20.08
N ARG A 108 -5.74 -19.02 20.79
CA ARG A 108 -5.77 -19.05 22.25
C ARG A 108 -5.01 -17.85 22.80
N TRP A 109 -5.69 -17.03 23.60
CA TRP A 109 -5.09 -15.87 24.24
C TRP A 109 -4.92 -16.10 25.74
N VAL A 110 -3.79 -15.65 26.29
CA VAL A 110 -3.54 -15.67 27.74
C VAL A 110 -4.02 -14.36 28.37
N TYR A 111 -3.81 -13.24 27.69
CA TYR A 111 -4.29 -11.93 28.09
C TYR A 111 -4.31 -10.98 26.89
N TRP A 112 -5.12 -9.93 26.99
CA TRP A 112 -5.27 -8.87 26.00
C TRP A 112 -4.80 -7.53 26.56
N TRP A 113 -4.24 -6.71 25.69
CA TRP A 113 -4.04 -5.28 25.91
C TRP A 113 -5.04 -4.55 25.04
N ALA A 114 -5.79 -3.61 25.62
CA ALA A 114 -6.71 -2.74 24.91
C ALA A 114 -6.32 -1.30 25.22
N ASP A 115 -6.14 -0.48 24.18
CA ASP A 115 -5.70 0.92 24.31
C ASP A 115 -6.32 1.83 23.24
N GLY A 116 -6.45 3.12 23.55
CA GLY A 116 -7.01 4.16 22.68
C GLY A 116 -5.94 5.17 22.26
N ILE A 117 -5.49 5.11 21.01
CA ILE A 117 -4.48 6.04 20.48
C ILE A 117 -5.17 7.29 19.94
N HIS A 118 -5.01 8.41 20.65
CA HIS A 118 -5.59 9.68 20.25
C HIS A 118 -4.77 10.33 19.13
N THR A 119 -5.36 10.44 17.95
CA THR A 119 -4.72 11.12 16.81
C THR A 119 -5.12 12.59 16.81
N GLY A 120 -4.14 13.50 16.68
CA GLY A 120 -4.38 14.95 16.64
C GLY A 120 -5.05 15.47 15.35
N LEU A 121 -5.83 14.62 14.66
CA LEU A 121 -6.60 14.99 13.49
C LEU A 121 -7.73 15.94 13.93
N ARG A 122 -7.45 17.25 13.90
CA ARG A 122 -8.44 18.31 14.08
C ARG A 122 -9.17 18.53 12.76
N SER A 123 -10.34 17.91 12.61
CA SER A 123 -11.42 18.38 11.76
C SER A 123 -12.47 19.01 12.68
N ASP A 124 -13.20 20.01 12.19
CA ASP A 124 -14.10 20.84 13.01
C ASP A 124 -15.23 20.04 13.71
N ASP A 125 -15.49 18.79 13.28
CA ASP A 125 -16.44 17.82 13.87
C ASP A 125 -15.77 16.57 14.52
N SER A 126 -14.43 16.50 14.59
CA SER A 126 -13.68 15.30 15.01
C SER A 126 -13.03 15.40 16.40
N ASP A 127 -13.65 16.14 17.32
CA ASP A 127 -13.22 16.24 18.72
C ASP A 127 -13.32 14.89 19.45
N GLY A 128 -12.21 14.14 19.42
CA GLY A 128 -12.04 12.89 20.16
C GLY A 128 -11.94 11.63 19.30
N GLN A 129 -11.58 11.72 18.01
CA GLN A 129 -11.22 10.51 17.27
C GLN A 129 -10.01 9.82 17.90
N CYS A 130 -10.15 8.52 18.16
CA CYS A 130 -9.08 7.67 18.63
C CYS A 130 -9.07 6.35 17.84
N LEU A 131 -7.89 5.78 17.68
CA LEU A 131 -7.74 4.44 17.16
C LEU A 131 -7.78 3.46 18.33
N LEU A 132 -8.79 2.59 18.38
CA LEU A 132 -8.87 1.54 19.36
C LEU A 132 -8.03 0.35 18.90
N VAL A 133 -7.14 -0.14 19.76
CA VAL A 133 -6.21 -1.22 19.42
C VAL A 133 -6.30 -2.31 20.47
N ILE A 134 -6.49 -3.55 20.01
CA ILE A 134 -6.40 -4.74 20.85
C ILE A 134 -5.18 -5.55 20.44
N ILE A 135 -4.32 -5.91 21.38
CA ILE A 135 -3.18 -6.81 21.19
C ILE A 135 -3.37 -8.02 22.09
N GLY A 136 -3.50 -9.20 21.47
CA GLY A 136 -3.55 -10.48 22.17
C GLY A 136 -2.16 -11.08 22.35
N VAL A 137 -1.94 -11.76 23.48
CA VAL A 137 -0.72 -12.54 23.73
C VAL A 137 -1.06 -14.02 23.78
N LYS A 138 -0.37 -14.82 22.96
CA LYS A 138 -0.53 -16.28 22.86
C LYS A 138 0.27 -17.00 23.98
N PRO A 139 -0.02 -18.29 24.26
CA PRO A 139 0.68 -19.07 25.29
C PRO A 139 2.19 -19.19 25.09
N ASP A 140 2.67 -19.06 23.85
CA ASP A 140 4.08 -19.05 23.50
C ASP A 140 4.76 -17.67 23.71
N GLY A 141 4.01 -16.66 24.18
CA GLY A 141 4.46 -15.29 24.37
C GLY A 141 4.38 -14.42 23.11
N THR A 142 3.91 -14.95 21.97
CA THR A 142 3.77 -14.18 20.73
C THR A 142 2.67 -13.14 20.89
N LYS A 143 3.00 -11.89 20.59
CA LYS A 143 2.05 -10.77 20.54
C LYS A 143 1.48 -10.64 19.14
N GLU A 144 0.17 -10.56 19.03
CA GLU A 144 -0.52 -10.35 17.77
C GLU A 144 -1.54 -9.21 17.96
N ARG A 145 -1.61 -8.30 17.00
CA ARG A 145 -2.71 -7.31 16.96
C ARG A 145 -3.99 -8.11 16.72
N ALA A 146 -4.93 -8.11 17.64
CA ALA A 146 -6.20 -8.80 17.50
C ALA A 146 -7.16 -7.96 16.65
N ALA A 147 -7.33 -6.68 17.01
CA ALA A 147 -8.25 -5.78 16.33
C ALA A 147 -7.67 -4.35 16.28
N ILE A 148 -8.02 -3.62 15.23
CA ILE A 148 -7.83 -2.17 15.09
C ILE A 148 -9.13 -1.59 14.55
N GLY A 149 -9.69 -0.61 15.25
CA GLY A 149 -10.93 0.04 14.85
C GLY A 149 -10.89 1.55 15.10
N ASP A 150 -11.68 2.27 14.30
CA ASP A 150 -11.91 3.69 14.52
C ASP A 150 -12.93 3.86 15.65
N GLY A 151 -12.60 4.68 16.65
CA GLY A 151 -13.49 5.00 17.77
C GLY A 151 -13.72 6.49 17.89
N PHE A 152 -14.93 6.86 18.31
CA PHE A 152 -15.21 8.20 18.81
C PHE A 152 -15.03 8.20 20.33
N ARG A 153 -13.83 8.56 20.78
CA ARG A 153 -13.32 8.48 22.16
C ARG A 153 -13.28 7.03 22.66
N GLU A 154 -12.69 6.82 23.84
CA GLU A 154 -12.76 5.53 24.55
C GLU A 154 -14.15 5.33 25.20
N SER A 155 -15.20 5.43 24.40
CA SER A 155 -16.57 5.23 24.85
C SER A 155 -16.89 3.73 24.96
N LYS A 156 -17.80 3.38 25.88
CA LYS A 156 -18.27 2.01 26.04
C LYS A 156 -18.85 1.44 24.74
N ASP A 157 -19.62 2.26 24.02
CA ASP A 157 -20.29 1.84 22.80
C ASP A 157 -19.27 1.51 21.70
N ALA A 158 -18.22 2.32 21.52
CA ALA A 158 -17.15 2.05 20.57
C ALA A 158 -16.36 0.77 20.90
N TRP A 159 -16.09 0.52 22.18
CA TRP A 159 -15.49 -0.75 22.61
C TRP A 159 -16.42 -1.94 22.42
N CYS A 160 -17.72 -1.78 22.67
CA CYS A 160 -18.70 -2.84 22.44
C CYS A 160 -18.80 -3.20 20.96
N GLU A 161 -18.82 -2.22 20.07
CA GLU A 161 -18.82 -2.45 18.62
C GLU A 161 -17.57 -3.24 18.20
N LEU A 162 -16.38 -2.80 18.60
CA LEU A 162 -15.11 -3.48 18.27
C LEU A 162 -15.03 -4.93 18.80
N LEU A 163 -15.63 -5.22 19.95
CA LEU A 163 -15.54 -6.53 20.60
C LEU A 163 -16.60 -7.53 20.10
N LEU A 164 -17.68 -7.04 19.50
CA LEU A 164 -18.82 -7.85 19.05
C LEU A 164 -18.81 -8.10 17.53
N ASP A 165 -18.01 -7.34 16.79
CA ASP A 165 -17.72 -7.56 15.36
C ASP A 165 -16.86 -8.82 15.15
#